data_AF-A0A0F9F4V7-F1
#
_entry.id   AF-A0A0F9F4V7-F1
#
_cell.length_a   1.000
_cell.length_b   1.000
_cell.length_c   1.000
_cell.angle_alpha   90.00
_cell.angle_beta   90.00
_cell.angle_gamma   90.00
#
_symmetry.space_group_name_H-M   'P 1'
#
loop_
_entity.id
_entity.type
_entity.pdbx_description
1 polymer ?
#
loop_
_entity_poly.entity_id
_entity_poly.type
_entity_poly.pdbx_seq_one_letter_code
_entity_poly.pdbx_strand_id
1 'polypeptide(L)'
;MSKRLLASTAALWLALLALSIALSTLASIHDTLPGDTGTASWLQGLSFPGESLADTVRSITSTQLLLAAGGALALLLWLRGYRLEAQVFAAAHEHERIFGSKPRGMWVPECAYYPGLDDVLAEAGIRYFLVDSHGMENADPRPAFDVNAPVYCPSGVAAFGRHPTTSKLVWSSRVGYPADYNYREYYRDISYELDDE
;
A
#
# COMPACT_ATOMS: atom_id res chain seq x y z
N MET A 1 -15.11 -6.85 15.55
CA MET A 1 -16.02 -5.68 15.43
C MET A 1 -17.46 -6.14 15.71
N SER A 2 -18.16 -5.54 16.67
CA SER A 2 -19.51 -6.01 17.10
C SER A 2 -20.51 -5.97 15.94
N LYS A 3 -21.32 -7.04 15.77
CA LYS A 3 -22.41 -7.10 14.76
C LYS A 3 -23.34 -5.88 14.82
N ARG A 4 -23.48 -5.25 16.00
CA ARG A 4 -24.24 -4.02 16.19
C ARG A 4 -23.58 -2.79 15.55
N LEU A 5 -22.25 -2.72 15.55
CA LEU A 5 -21.49 -1.61 14.97
C LEU A 5 -21.58 -1.65 13.43
N LEU A 6 -21.45 -2.84 12.84
CA LEU A 6 -21.63 -3.09 11.40
C LEU A 6 -23.06 -2.75 10.94
N ALA A 7 -24.06 -3.14 11.72
CA ALA A 7 -25.45 -2.81 11.44
C ALA A 7 -25.72 -1.30 11.52
N SER A 8 -25.15 -0.60 12.51
CA SER A 8 -25.30 0.85 12.63
C SER A 8 -24.60 1.62 11.50
N THR A 9 -23.42 1.17 11.05
CA THR A 9 -22.73 1.79 9.92
C THR A 9 -23.46 1.55 8.61
N ALA A 10 -24.01 0.35 8.41
CA ALA A 10 -24.83 0.04 7.23
C ALA A 10 -26.13 0.86 7.20
N ALA A 11 -26.79 1.01 8.34
CA ALA A 11 -28.00 1.82 8.46
C ALA A 11 -27.72 3.32 8.20
N LEU A 12 -26.61 3.84 8.74
CA LEU A 12 -26.18 5.22 8.49
C LEU A 12 -25.87 5.44 7.00
N TRP A 13 -25.17 4.49 6.37
CA TRP A 13 -24.82 4.58 4.96
C TRP A 13 -26.06 4.54 4.05
N LEU A 14 -27.02 3.64 4.34
CA LEU A 14 -28.30 3.59 3.63
C LEU A 14 -29.14 4.85 3.82
N ALA A 15 -29.12 5.45 5.01
CA ALA A 15 -29.81 6.71 5.28
C ALA A 15 -29.19 7.87 4.49
N LEU A 16 -27.86 7.94 4.42
CA LEU A 16 -27.15 8.96 3.63
C LEU A 16 -27.38 8.76 2.13
N LEU A 17 -27.40 7.52 1.65
CA LEU A 17 -27.70 7.22 0.24
C LEU A 17 -29.15 7.61 -0.10
N ALA A 18 -30.11 7.25 0.75
CA ALA A 18 -31.51 7.63 0.56
C ALA A 18 -31.70 9.16 0.59
N LEU A 19 -31.02 9.86 1.50
CA LEU A 19 -31.03 11.32 1.55
C LEU A 19 -30.40 11.94 0.30
N SER A 20 -29.28 11.39 -0.20
CA SER A 20 -28.66 11.84 -1.44
C SER A 20 -29.57 11.65 -2.65
N ILE A 21 -30.21 10.47 -2.78
CA ILE A 21 -31.16 10.20 -3.85
C ILE A 21 -32.37 11.13 -3.75
N ALA A 22 -32.91 11.33 -2.54
CA ALA A 22 -34.03 12.23 -2.29
C ALA A 22 -33.70 13.70 -2.60
N LEU A 23 -32.49 14.16 -2.26
CA LEU A 23 -32.02 15.49 -2.61
C LEU A 23 -31.80 15.63 -4.12
N SER A 24 -31.28 14.60 -4.79
CA SER A 24 -31.11 14.59 -6.25
C SER A 24 -32.47 14.56 -6.98
N THR A 25 -33.46 13.82 -6.48
CA THR A 25 -34.81 13.83 -7.05
C THR A 25 -35.55 15.13 -6.73
N LEU A 26 -35.42 15.69 -5.52
CA LEU A 26 -35.94 17.03 -5.20
C LEU A 26 -35.33 18.12 -6.07
N ALA A 27 -34.00 18.08 -6.29
CA ALA A 27 -33.32 18.97 -7.22
C ALA A 27 -33.85 18.79 -8.65
N SER A 28 -34.03 17.55 -9.10
CA SER A 28 -34.58 17.23 -10.43
C SER A 28 -36.05 17.62 -10.60
N ILE A 29 -36.86 17.59 -9.53
CA ILE A 29 -38.28 17.98 -9.56
C ILE A 29 -38.44 19.50 -9.54
N HIS A 30 -37.51 20.22 -8.90
CA HIS A 30 -37.46 21.69 -8.92
C HIS A 30 -36.74 22.28 -10.14
N ASP A 31 -36.20 21.44 -11.03
CA ASP A 31 -35.50 21.84 -12.27
C ASP A 31 -36.48 22.19 -13.42
N THR A 32 -37.49 23.01 -13.12
CA THR A 32 -38.46 23.51 -14.12
C THR A 32 -38.09 24.86 -14.73
N LEU A 33 -36.80 25.24 -14.79
CA LEU A 33 -36.39 26.49 -15.43
C LEU A 33 -35.50 26.22 -16.65
N PRO A 34 -35.98 26.52 -17.88
CA PRO A 34 -35.11 26.59 -19.05
C PRO A 34 -34.07 27.68 -18.79
N GLY A 35 -32.84 27.29 -18.46
CA GLY A 35 -31.71 28.20 -18.28
C GLY A 35 -31.32 28.53 -16.84
N ASP A 36 -31.75 27.81 -15.80
CA ASP A 36 -31.15 27.98 -14.47
C ASP A 36 -29.80 27.25 -14.37
N THR A 37 -28.82 27.80 -15.10
CA THR A 37 -27.41 27.52 -14.87
C THR A 37 -26.92 28.25 -13.61
N GLY A 38 -27.78 28.80 -12.74
CA GLY A 38 -27.39 29.65 -11.60
C GLY A 38 -26.44 28.96 -10.63
N THR A 39 -26.70 27.70 -10.27
CA THR A 39 -25.79 26.91 -9.43
C THR A 39 -24.51 26.51 -10.17
N ALA A 40 -24.61 26.15 -11.46
CA ALA A 40 -23.44 25.80 -12.29
C ALA A 40 -22.55 27.01 -12.59
N SER A 41 -23.13 28.18 -12.85
CA SER A 41 -22.46 29.46 -13.11
C SER A 41 -21.92 30.08 -11.82
N TRP A 42 -22.63 29.92 -10.70
CA TRP A 42 -22.10 30.26 -9.37
C TRP A 42 -20.88 29.40 -9.03
N LEU A 43 -20.95 28.08 -9.24
CA LEU A 43 -19.79 27.18 -9.08
C LEU A 43 -18.65 27.51 -10.05
N GLN A 44 -18.94 27.84 -11.31
CA GLN A 44 -17.93 28.23 -12.30
C GLN A 44 -17.33 29.62 -12.04
N GLY A 45 -18.08 30.52 -11.40
CA GLY A 45 -17.68 31.87 -11.03
C GLY A 45 -16.96 31.96 -9.67
N LEU A 46 -16.89 30.85 -8.92
CA LEU A 46 -15.99 30.74 -7.77
C LEU A 46 -14.55 30.65 -8.30
N SER A 47 -13.95 31.82 -8.51
CA SER A 47 -12.52 31.93 -8.83
C SER A 47 -11.72 31.40 -7.64
N PHE A 48 -11.18 30.19 -7.77
CA PHE A 48 -9.90 29.91 -7.12
C PHE A 48 -8.86 30.83 -7.77
N PRO A 49 -7.80 31.26 -7.06
CA PRO A 49 -6.99 32.43 -7.46
C PRO A 49 -6.55 32.37 -8.94
N GLY A 50 -7.21 33.16 -9.79
CA GLY A 50 -6.88 33.31 -11.21
C GLY A 50 -7.46 32.30 -12.21
N GLU A 51 -8.19 31.26 -11.81
CA GLU A 51 -8.75 30.25 -12.74
C GLU A 51 -10.22 29.91 -12.42
N SER A 52 -11.00 29.49 -13.45
CA SER A 52 -12.36 28.98 -13.24
C SER A 52 -12.31 27.60 -12.56
N LEU A 53 -13.28 27.26 -11.71
CA LEU A 53 -13.35 25.94 -11.06
C LEU A 53 -13.26 24.79 -12.07
N ALA A 54 -13.85 24.97 -13.25
CA ALA A 54 -13.81 23.97 -14.32
C ALA A 54 -12.39 23.78 -14.88
N ASP A 55 -11.62 24.86 -15.01
CA ASP A 55 -10.23 24.81 -15.47
C ASP A 55 -9.31 24.25 -14.39
N THR A 56 -9.56 24.56 -13.11
CA THR A 56 -8.89 23.93 -11.97
C THR A 56 -9.15 22.42 -11.91
N VAL A 57 -10.40 21.98 -12.09
CA VAL A 57 -10.74 20.55 -12.13
C VAL A 57 -10.11 19.84 -13.33
N ARG A 58 -9.96 20.54 -14.47
CA ARG A 58 -9.26 20.02 -15.66
C ARG A 58 -7.74 20.04 -15.52
N SER A 59 -7.17 20.97 -14.75
CA SER A 59 -5.73 21.08 -14.51
C SER A 59 -5.24 20.11 -13.44
N ILE A 60 -6.14 19.61 -12.59
CA ILE A 60 -5.87 18.46 -11.72
C ILE A 60 -5.63 17.23 -12.59
N THR A 61 -4.37 16.81 -12.64
CA THR A 61 -4.00 15.55 -13.28
C THR A 61 -4.58 14.37 -12.49
N SER A 62 -4.92 13.27 -13.17
CA SER A 62 -5.41 12.04 -12.53
C SER A 62 -4.51 11.58 -11.37
N THR A 63 -3.21 11.85 -11.45
CA THR A 63 -2.22 11.57 -10.42
C THR A 63 -2.48 12.33 -9.12
N GLN A 64 -2.79 13.63 -9.17
CA GLN A 64 -3.07 14.42 -7.97
C GLN A 64 -4.35 13.96 -7.26
N LEU A 65 -5.38 13.62 -8.04
CA LEU A 65 -6.61 13.06 -7.51
C LEU A 65 -6.36 11.69 -6.84
N LEU A 66 -5.60 10.81 -7.51
CA LEU A 66 -5.22 9.49 -6.99
C LEU A 66 -4.40 9.59 -5.69
N LEU A 67 -3.42 10.50 -5.64
CA LEU A 67 -2.59 10.72 -4.46
C LEU A 67 -3.40 11.31 -3.30
N ALA A 68 -4.26 12.29 -3.56
CA ALA A 68 -5.10 12.91 -2.53
C ALA A 68 -6.13 11.93 -1.97
N ALA A 69 -6.87 11.24 -2.84
CA ALA A 69 -7.88 10.25 -2.43
C ALA A 69 -7.22 9.03 -1.76
N GLY A 70 -6.13 8.52 -2.33
CA GLY A 70 -5.34 7.44 -1.75
C GLY A 70 -4.75 7.81 -0.39
N GLY A 71 -4.24 9.03 -0.24
CA GLY A 71 -3.72 9.57 1.02
C GLY A 71 -4.81 9.70 2.09
N ALA A 72 -5.98 10.23 1.73
CA ALA A 72 -7.12 10.31 2.64
C ALA A 72 -7.60 8.93 3.09
N LEU A 73 -7.70 7.96 2.17
CA LEU A 73 -8.05 6.58 2.51
C LEU A 73 -6.99 5.92 3.40
N ALA A 74 -5.72 6.09 3.09
CA ALA A 74 -4.62 5.57 3.91
C ALA A 74 -4.66 6.14 5.33
N LEU A 75 -4.94 7.45 5.48
CA LEU A 75 -5.11 8.09 6.78
C LEU A 75 -6.31 7.52 7.54
N LEU A 76 -7.46 7.32 6.87
CA LEU A 76 -8.64 6.72 7.49
C LEU A 76 -8.37 5.29 7.95
N LEU A 77 -7.72 4.47 7.13
CA LEU A 77 -7.32 3.10 7.49
C LEU A 77 -6.32 3.11 8.65
N TRP A 78 -5.39 4.06 8.66
CA TRP A 78 -4.44 4.25 9.75
C TRP A 78 -5.15 4.57 11.07
N LEU A 79 -6.07 5.54 11.07
CA LEU A 79 -6.86 5.92 12.25
C LEU A 79 -7.77 4.79 12.74
N ARG A 80 -8.20 3.89 11.85
CA ARG A 80 -9.05 2.74 12.18
C ARG A 80 -8.28 1.48 12.54
N GLY A 81 -6.96 1.47 12.37
CA GLY A 81 -6.10 0.32 12.63
C GLY A 81 -6.08 -0.75 11.54
N TYR A 82 -6.75 -0.55 10.40
CA TYR A 82 -6.89 -1.56 9.33
C TYR A 82 -5.86 -1.42 8.20
N ARG A 83 -4.81 -0.64 8.40
CA ARG A 83 -3.86 -0.29 7.32
C ARG A 83 -3.10 -1.50 6.80
N LEU A 84 -2.81 -2.49 7.66
CA LEU A 84 -2.00 -3.64 7.29
C LEU A 84 -2.83 -4.71 6.61
N GLU A 85 -4.00 -4.98 7.17
CA GLU A 85 -5.03 -5.83 6.60
C GLU A 85 -5.35 -5.35 5.19
N ALA A 86 -5.61 -4.05 5.00
CA ALA A 86 -5.89 -3.50 3.68
C ALA A 86 -4.77 -3.78 2.68
N GLN A 87 -3.50 -3.63 3.07
CA GLN A 87 -2.35 -3.88 2.20
C GLN A 87 -2.17 -5.38 1.91
N VAL A 88 -2.21 -6.23 2.94
CA VAL A 88 -1.99 -7.67 2.81
C VAL A 88 -3.11 -8.34 2.02
N PHE A 89 -4.38 -8.05 2.34
CA PHE A 89 -5.52 -8.62 1.62
C PHE A 89 -5.60 -8.11 0.18
N ALA A 90 -5.31 -6.84 -0.07
CA ALA A 90 -5.27 -6.31 -1.43
C ALA A 90 -4.16 -7.00 -2.25
N ALA A 91 -2.96 -7.15 -1.69
CA ALA A 91 -1.87 -7.84 -2.35
C ALA A 91 -2.19 -9.32 -2.62
N ALA A 92 -2.80 -10.03 -1.66
CA ALA A 92 -3.20 -11.42 -1.83
C ALA A 92 -4.30 -11.58 -2.90
N HIS A 93 -5.28 -10.68 -2.91
CA HIS A 93 -6.33 -10.65 -3.92
C HIS A 93 -5.76 -10.37 -5.32
N GLU A 94 -4.86 -9.40 -5.43
CA GLU A 94 -4.28 -9.04 -6.72
C GLU A 94 -3.38 -10.14 -7.26
N HIS A 95 -2.61 -10.82 -6.40
CA HIS A 95 -1.90 -12.03 -6.77
C HIS A 95 -2.86 -13.11 -7.30
N GLU A 96 -3.97 -13.37 -6.61
CA GLU A 96 -4.98 -14.34 -7.07
C GLU A 96 -5.60 -13.94 -8.41
N ARG A 97 -5.88 -12.64 -8.62
CA ARG A 97 -6.42 -12.11 -9.86
C ARG A 97 -5.44 -12.29 -11.04
N ILE A 98 -4.15 -12.07 -10.82
CA ILE A 98 -3.11 -12.15 -11.87
C ILE A 98 -2.71 -13.61 -12.14
N PHE A 99 -2.48 -14.40 -11.09
CA PHE A 99 -1.89 -15.73 -11.19
C PHE A 99 -2.92 -16.87 -11.07
N GLY A 100 -4.20 -16.55 -10.86
CA GLY A 100 -5.29 -17.52 -10.75
C GLY A 100 -5.28 -18.36 -9.46
N SER A 101 -4.43 -18.02 -8.49
CA SER A 101 -4.33 -18.74 -7.22
C SER A 101 -3.86 -17.84 -6.09
N LYS A 102 -4.32 -18.14 -4.86
CA LYS A 102 -3.88 -17.41 -3.67
C LYS A 102 -2.39 -17.62 -3.40
N PRO A 103 -1.65 -16.57 -3.01
CA PRO A 103 -0.24 -16.71 -2.68
C PRO A 103 -0.08 -17.59 -1.43
N ARG A 104 0.91 -18.50 -1.46
CA ARG A 104 1.29 -19.28 -0.28
C ARG A 104 2.31 -18.57 0.60
N GLY A 105 3.06 -17.62 0.05
CA GLY A 105 4.10 -16.89 0.75
C GLY A 105 4.03 -15.41 0.42
N MET A 106 4.61 -14.58 1.28
CA MET A 106 4.66 -13.14 1.08
C MET A 106 6.05 -12.59 1.41
N TRP A 107 6.57 -11.73 0.53
CA TRP A 107 7.67 -10.84 0.88
C TRP A 107 7.09 -9.61 1.56
N VAL A 108 7.35 -9.46 2.86
CA VAL A 108 6.98 -8.25 3.59
C VAL A 108 7.95 -7.14 3.17
N PRO A 109 7.47 -5.93 2.83
CA PRO A 109 8.34 -4.81 2.46
C PRO A 109 9.44 -4.60 3.49
N GLU A 110 10.69 -4.50 3.00
CA GLU A 110 11.90 -4.37 3.82
C GLU A 110 12.13 -5.46 4.87
N CYS A 111 11.48 -6.63 4.73
CA CYS A 111 11.44 -7.66 5.77
C CYS A 111 11.03 -7.08 7.14
N ALA A 112 10.22 -6.01 7.14
CA ALA A 112 9.86 -5.26 8.32
C ALA A 112 8.80 -6.01 9.13
N TYR A 113 9.28 -6.88 10.02
CA TYR A 113 8.44 -7.66 10.91
C TYR A 113 8.30 -6.99 12.27
N TYR A 114 7.11 -7.12 12.85
CA TYR A 114 6.84 -6.86 14.25
C TYR A 114 5.84 -7.91 14.77
N PRO A 115 5.85 -8.24 16.07
CA PRO A 115 4.93 -9.24 16.64
C PRO A 115 3.45 -8.88 16.38
N GLY A 116 2.70 -9.81 15.79
CA GLY A 116 1.29 -9.63 15.43
C GLY A 116 1.06 -9.38 13.93
N LEU A 117 2.11 -9.06 13.15
CA LEU A 117 2.00 -9.04 11.69
C LEU A 117 1.63 -10.43 11.13
N ASP A 118 2.14 -11.49 11.76
CA ASP A 118 1.93 -12.88 11.34
C ASP A 118 0.47 -13.32 11.46
N ASP A 119 -0.32 -12.76 12.37
CA ASP A 119 -1.76 -13.01 12.45
C ASP A 119 -2.48 -12.52 11.19
N VAL A 120 -2.18 -11.31 10.74
CA VAL A 120 -2.76 -10.73 9.51
C VAL A 120 -2.34 -11.54 8.27
N LEU A 121 -1.09 -11.99 8.24
CA LEU A 121 -0.60 -12.88 7.18
C LEU A 121 -1.37 -14.21 7.17
N ALA A 122 -1.59 -14.81 8.34
CA ALA A 122 -2.35 -16.05 8.47
C ALA A 122 -3.79 -15.90 7.98
N GLU A 123 -4.47 -14.81 8.35
CA GLU A 123 -5.83 -14.51 7.90
C GLU A 123 -5.93 -14.35 6.38
N ALA A 124 -4.91 -13.78 5.74
CA ALA A 124 -4.79 -13.69 4.29
C ALA A 124 -4.45 -15.03 3.61
N GLY A 125 -4.23 -16.10 4.38
CA GLY A 125 -3.87 -17.42 3.87
C GLY A 125 -2.38 -17.59 3.55
N ILE A 126 -1.54 -16.64 3.97
CA ILE A 126 -0.09 -16.72 3.81
C ILE A 126 0.47 -17.75 4.77
N ARG A 127 1.30 -18.66 4.25
CA ARG A 127 1.90 -19.77 4.99
C ARG A 127 3.34 -19.49 5.40
N TYR A 128 4.02 -18.58 4.71
CA TYR A 128 5.38 -18.17 5.07
C TYR A 128 5.77 -16.77 4.62
N PHE A 129 6.76 -16.19 5.29
CA PHE A 129 7.38 -14.92 4.94
C PHE A 129 8.88 -14.92 5.27
N LEU A 130 9.56 -13.84 4.89
CA LEU A 130 11.00 -13.66 5.14
C LEU A 130 11.24 -12.54 6.16
N VAL A 131 12.25 -12.73 6.99
CA VAL A 131 12.75 -11.77 7.98
C VAL A 131 14.26 -11.61 7.84
N ASP A 132 14.77 -10.48 8.31
CA ASP A 132 16.22 -10.29 8.41
C ASP A 132 16.84 -11.17 9.53
N SER A 133 18.15 -11.41 9.48
CA SER A 133 18.91 -12.21 10.44
C SER A 133 18.63 -11.79 11.89
N HIS A 134 18.60 -10.48 12.15
CA HIS A 134 18.35 -9.94 13.48
C HIS A 134 16.96 -10.31 14.05
N GLY A 135 15.98 -10.57 13.17
CA GLY A 135 14.65 -11.02 13.57
C GLY A 135 14.66 -12.43 14.15
N MET A 136 15.60 -13.28 13.71
CA MET A 136 15.82 -14.62 14.29
C MET A 136 16.75 -14.58 15.50
N GLU A 137 17.85 -13.82 15.39
CA GLU A 137 18.86 -13.71 16.45
C GLU A 137 18.29 -13.18 17.77
N ASN A 138 17.31 -12.27 17.68
CA ASN A 138 16.65 -11.63 18.83
C ASN A 138 15.25 -12.19 19.12
N ALA A 139 14.85 -13.31 18.51
CA ALA A 139 13.54 -13.90 18.80
C ALA A 139 13.49 -14.49 20.21
N ASP A 140 12.30 -14.53 20.79
CA ASP A 140 12.02 -15.15 22.09
C ASP A 140 10.89 -16.19 21.96
N PRO A 141 11.17 -17.50 22.18
CA PRO A 141 12.47 -18.07 22.49
C PRO A 141 13.42 -18.04 21.28
N ARG A 142 14.73 -18.04 21.55
CA ARG A 142 15.74 -18.06 20.48
C ARG A 142 15.64 -19.35 19.66
N PRO A 143 15.65 -19.28 18.31
CA PRO A 143 15.55 -20.47 17.46
C PRO A 143 16.75 -21.41 17.63
N ALA A 144 16.50 -22.71 17.76
CA ALA A 144 17.55 -23.70 17.98
C ALA A 144 18.56 -23.81 16.82
N PHE A 145 18.11 -23.52 15.59
CA PHE A 145 18.92 -23.58 14.37
C PHE A 145 19.26 -22.21 13.78
N ASP A 146 19.02 -21.13 14.55
CA ASP A 146 19.21 -19.75 14.09
C ASP A 146 18.50 -19.52 12.72
N VAL A 147 19.12 -18.83 11.78
CA VAL A 147 18.61 -18.63 10.41
C VAL A 147 18.62 -19.87 9.50
N ASN A 148 19.15 -21.01 9.96
CA ASN A 148 19.35 -22.20 9.11
C ASN A 148 18.11 -23.11 9.00
N ALA A 149 17.05 -22.81 9.75
CA ALA A 149 15.75 -23.46 9.62
C ALA A 149 14.64 -22.43 9.78
N PRO A 150 13.47 -22.62 9.14
CA PRO A 150 12.32 -21.79 9.43
C PRO A 150 11.86 -21.99 10.88
N VAL A 151 11.26 -20.94 11.42
CA VAL A 151 10.51 -21.01 12.69
C VAL A 151 9.03 -20.80 12.42
N TYR A 152 8.18 -21.40 13.23
CA TYR A 152 6.75 -21.13 13.19
C TYR A 152 6.39 -20.08 14.23
N CYS A 153 5.72 -19.03 13.78
CA CYS A 153 5.07 -18.08 14.67
C CYS A 153 3.88 -18.77 15.37
N PRO A 154 3.39 -18.23 16.49
CA PRO A 154 2.20 -18.75 17.17
C PRO A 154 0.96 -18.85 16.26
N SER A 155 0.85 -17.97 15.27
CA SER A 155 -0.19 -17.98 14.21
C SER A 155 -0.09 -19.19 13.26
N GLY A 156 1.00 -19.95 13.28
CA GLY A 156 1.27 -21.07 12.38
C GLY A 156 1.90 -20.68 11.03
N VAL A 157 2.20 -19.39 10.83
CA VAL A 157 2.95 -18.89 9.67
C VAL A 157 4.45 -19.13 9.89
N ALA A 158 5.14 -19.64 8.87
CA ALA A 158 6.58 -19.86 8.93
C ALA A 158 7.38 -18.58 8.60
N ALA A 159 8.37 -18.24 9.40
CA ALA A 159 9.33 -17.18 9.12
C ALA A 159 10.68 -17.78 8.70
N PHE A 160 11.25 -17.28 7.62
CA PHE A 160 12.58 -17.66 7.12
C PHE A 160 13.57 -16.50 7.33
N GLY A 161 14.69 -16.79 7.99
CA GLY A 161 15.74 -15.79 8.25
C GLY A 161 16.72 -15.64 7.09
N ARG A 162 17.16 -14.42 6.83
CA ARG A 162 18.26 -14.16 5.89
C ARG A 162 19.58 -14.72 6.43
N HIS A 163 20.35 -15.40 5.60
CA HIS A 163 21.69 -15.85 5.97
C HIS A 163 22.73 -14.72 5.82
N PRO A 164 23.36 -14.23 6.92
CA PRO A 164 24.20 -13.02 6.88
C PRO A 164 25.50 -13.23 6.09
N THR A 165 26.16 -14.39 6.23
CA THR A 165 27.43 -14.66 5.53
C THR A 165 27.26 -14.73 4.02
N THR A 166 26.28 -15.50 3.52
CA THR A 166 25.96 -15.60 2.09
C THR A 166 25.58 -14.24 1.52
N SER A 167 24.79 -13.44 2.25
CA SER A 167 24.47 -12.08 1.83
C SER A 167 25.73 -11.23 1.68
N LYS A 168 26.64 -11.24 2.67
CA LYS A 168 27.88 -10.46 2.63
C LYS A 168 28.79 -10.83 1.45
N LEU A 169 28.89 -12.12 1.12
CA LEU A 169 29.72 -12.60 -0.01
C LEU A 169 29.24 -12.06 -1.36
N VAL A 170 27.95 -11.81 -1.52
CA VAL A 170 27.39 -11.34 -2.80
C VAL A 170 27.20 -9.82 -2.81
N TRP A 171 26.81 -9.23 -1.69
CA TRP A 171 26.41 -7.82 -1.61
C TRP A 171 27.52 -6.86 -1.19
N SER A 172 28.65 -7.36 -0.67
CA SER A 172 29.76 -6.48 -0.32
C SER A 172 30.61 -6.17 -1.54
N SER A 173 30.65 -4.90 -1.94
CA SER A 173 31.58 -4.38 -2.95
C SER A 173 33.05 -4.32 -2.48
N ARG A 174 33.33 -4.68 -1.23
CA ARG A 174 34.70 -4.66 -0.66
C ARG A 174 35.29 -6.03 -0.41
N VAL A 175 34.47 -6.96 0.08
CA VAL A 175 34.94 -8.30 0.49
C VAL A 175 34.15 -9.44 -0.16
N GLY A 176 33.18 -9.11 -1.01
CA GLY A 176 32.38 -10.08 -1.76
C GLY A 176 32.88 -10.27 -3.19
N TYR A 177 32.23 -11.15 -3.93
CA TYR A 177 32.54 -11.43 -5.34
C TYR A 177 32.56 -10.17 -6.23
N PRO A 178 31.64 -9.17 -6.07
CA PRO A 178 31.68 -7.97 -6.91
C PRO A 178 32.94 -7.11 -6.74
N ALA A 179 33.77 -7.36 -5.72
CA ALA A 179 35.03 -6.67 -5.51
C ALA A 179 36.17 -7.22 -6.39
N ASP A 180 35.94 -8.29 -7.16
CA ASP A 180 36.95 -8.85 -8.06
C ASP A 180 37.35 -7.86 -9.15
N TYR A 181 38.66 -7.69 -9.34
CA TYR A 181 39.23 -6.73 -10.28
C TYR A 181 38.90 -7.03 -11.75
N ASN A 182 38.49 -8.26 -12.07
CA ASN A 182 38.07 -8.64 -13.42
C ASN A 182 36.63 -8.22 -13.74
N TYR A 183 35.84 -7.79 -12.75
CA TYR A 183 34.50 -7.27 -12.99
C TYR A 183 34.52 -5.81 -13.46
N ARG A 184 33.48 -5.44 -14.21
CA ARG A 184 33.28 -4.09 -14.72
C ARG A 184 33.12 -3.11 -13.55
N GLU A 185 33.90 -2.03 -13.58
CA GLU A 185 33.76 -0.92 -12.64
C GLU A 185 32.43 -0.20 -12.86
N TYR A 186 31.65 -0.07 -11.79
CA TYR A 186 30.33 0.55 -11.81
C TYR A 186 30.43 2.08 -11.88
N TYR A 187 31.46 2.66 -11.24
CA TYR A 187 31.63 4.11 -11.13
C TYR A 187 32.44 4.75 -12.27
N ARG A 188 32.73 3.99 -13.33
CA ARG A 188 33.40 4.47 -14.54
C ARG A 188 32.39 4.45 -15.68
N ASP A 189 32.11 5.61 -16.24
CA ASP A 189 31.20 5.77 -17.37
C ASP A 189 31.70 6.87 -18.31
N ILE A 190 31.55 6.64 -19.61
CA ILE A 190 32.06 7.53 -20.66
C ILE A 190 31.45 8.93 -20.58
N SER A 191 30.21 9.06 -20.09
CA SER A 191 29.52 10.34 -19.97
C SER A 191 30.15 11.29 -18.94
N TYR A 192 31.01 10.76 -18.05
CA TYR A 192 31.74 11.56 -17.06
C TYR A 192 33.25 11.65 -17.33
N GLU A 193 33.75 10.89 -18.31
CA GLU A 193 35.20 10.74 -18.55
C GLU A 193 35.67 11.31 -19.89
N LEU A 194 34.74 11.57 -20.82
CA LEU A 194 35.05 12.28 -22.05
C LEU A 194 35.22 13.78 -21.74
N ASP A 195 36.24 14.38 -22.34
CA ASP A 195 36.41 15.84 -22.33
C ASP A 195 35.29 16.49 -23.16
N ASP A 196 34.80 17.66 -22.73
CA ASP A 196 33.86 18.46 -23.53
C ASP A 196 34.58 18.99 -24.78
N GLU A 197 34.09 18.65 -25.98
CA GLU A 197 34.57 19.18 -27.27
C GLU A 197 34.19 20.65 -27.50
#